data_AF-A0A1D6I5P2-F1
#
_entry.id   AF-A0A1D6I5P2-F1
#
_cell.length_a   1.000
_cell.length_b   1.000
_cell.length_c   1.000
_cell.angle_alpha   90.00
_cell.angle_beta   90.00
_cell.angle_gamma   90.00
#
_symmetry.space_group_name_H-M   'P 1'
#
loop_
_entity.id
_entity.type
_entity.pdbx_description
1 polymer ?
#
loop_
_entity_poly.entity_id
_entity_poly.type
_entity_poly.pdbx_seq_one_letter_code
_entity_poly.pdbx_strand_id
1 'polypeptide(L)'
;MSKYKVEGFPTILVFGADKESPFPYQGARVASAIESFALEQLEANSGPAEVSELTGPDVMEEKCASAAICFVSFLPDILDSKAEGRNKYLELLLSVAEKFKKSPYRQVSA
;
A
#
# COMPACT_ATOMS: atom_id res chain seq x y z
N MET A 1 -14.68 13.35 31.28
CA MET A 1 -14.56 12.06 30.56
C MET A 1 -13.15 11.94 30.02
N SER A 2 -12.49 10.81 30.25
CA SER A 2 -11.11 10.58 29.80
C SER A 2 -11.05 10.58 28.26
N LYS A 3 -10.10 11.32 27.68
CA LYS A 3 -9.99 11.57 26.21
C LYS A 3 -10.05 10.31 25.34
N TYR A 4 -9.56 9.19 25.85
CA TYR A 4 -9.45 7.92 25.09
C TYR A 4 -10.19 6.73 25.71
N LYS A 5 -11.11 6.97 26.66
CA LYS A 5 -11.95 5.93 27.30
C LYS A 5 -11.18 4.63 27.61
N VAL A 6 -10.07 4.73 28.32
CA VAL A 6 -9.28 3.54 28.74
C VAL A 6 -10.07 2.83 29.85
N GLU A 7 -10.58 1.63 29.57
CA GLU A 7 -11.46 0.88 30.47
C GLU A 7 -10.75 -0.21 31.30
N GLY A 8 -9.44 -0.42 31.10
CA GLY A 8 -8.67 -1.44 31.83
C GLY A 8 -7.15 -1.28 31.71
N PHE A 9 -6.39 -1.95 32.59
CA PHE A 9 -4.93 -1.97 32.56
C PHE A 9 -4.39 -3.40 32.50
N PRO A 10 -3.36 -3.68 31.69
CA PRO A 10 -2.78 -2.80 30.68
C PRO A 10 -3.69 -2.71 29.43
N THR A 11 -3.77 -1.56 28.78
CA THR A 11 -4.41 -1.39 27.46
C THR A 11 -3.40 -0.77 26.50
N ILE A 12 -3.27 -1.35 25.31
CA ILE A 12 -2.45 -0.81 24.22
C ILE A 12 -3.42 -0.21 23.20
N LEU A 13 -3.29 1.09 22.93
CA LEU A 13 -4.09 1.80 21.93
C LEU A 13 -3.25 2.03 20.67
N VAL A 14 -3.84 1.73 19.53
CA VAL A 14 -3.23 1.89 18.22
C VAL A 14 -3.79 3.15 17.58
N PHE A 15 -2.89 4.05 17.20
CA PHE A 15 -3.21 5.28 16.49
C PHE A 15 -2.79 5.09 15.04
N GLY A 16 -3.77 4.87 14.16
CA GLY A 16 -3.56 4.69 12.73
C GLY A 16 -3.40 6.03 12.00
N ALA A 17 -3.75 6.04 10.71
CA ALA A 17 -3.78 7.27 9.90
C ALA A 17 -4.72 8.33 10.51
N ASP A 18 -5.88 7.91 11.00
CA ASP A 18 -6.76 8.75 11.82
C ASP A 18 -6.33 8.68 13.30
N LYS A 19 -5.71 9.76 13.77
CA LYS A 19 -5.23 9.89 15.14
C LYS A 19 -6.35 10.22 16.15
N GLU A 20 -7.51 10.65 15.67
CA GLU A 20 -8.64 11.03 16.51
C GLU A 20 -9.52 9.82 16.87
N SER A 21 -9.42 8.73 16.11
CA SER A 21 -10.16 7.48 16.33
C SER A 21 -9.21 6.28 16.59
N PRO A 22 -8.50 6.25 17.74
CA PRO A 22 -7.67 5.12 18.10
C PRO A 22 -8.49 3.89 18.48
N PHE A 23 -7.94 2.71 18.25
CA PHE A 23 -8.59 1.44 18.58
C PHE A 23 -7.69 0.55 19.45
N PRO A 24 -8.27 -0.34 20.29
CA PRO A 24 -7.49 -1.20 21.17
C PRO A 24 -6.81 -2.34 20.41
N TYR A 25 -5.53 -2.61 20.75
CA TYR A 25 -4.83 -3.81 20.31
C TYR A 25 -5.30 -5.03 21.13
N GLN A 26 -5.81 -6.05 20.42
CA GLN A 26 -6.35 -7.28 21.03
C GLN A 26 -5.46 -8.51 20.81
N GLY A 27 -4.30 -8.35 20.16
CA GLY A 27 -3.36 -9.45 19.91
C GLY A 27 -2.53 -9.85 21.12
N ALA A 28 -1.62 -10.82 20.91
CA ALA A 28 -0.73 -11.30 21.96
C ALA A 28 0.27 -10.21 22.39
N ARG A 29 0.49 -10.06 23.69
CA ARG A 29 1.36 -9.00 24.25
C ARG A 29 2.82 -9.45 24.34
N VAL A 30 3.32 -10.02 23.24
CA VAL A 30 4.71 -10.39 23.05
C VAL A 30 5.31 -9.51 21.95
N ALA A 31 6.61 -9.22 22.04
CA ALA A 31 7.28 -8.28 21.15
C ALA A 31 7.02 -8.59 19.66
N SER A 32 7.16 -9.87 19.26
CA SER A 32 6.96 -10.32 17.88
C SER A 32 5.52 -10.08 17.37
N ALA A 33 4.50 -10.33 18.19
CA ALA A 33 3.11 -10.15 17.78
C ALA A 33 2.71 -8.67 17.66
N ILE A 34 3.34 -7.80 18.46
CA ILE A 34 3.15 -6.35 18.35
C ILE A 34 3.86 -5.83 17.09
N GLU A 35 5.07 -6.32 16.82
CA GLU A 35 5.84 -5.97 15.63
C GLU A 35 5.10 -6.37 14.34
N SER A 36 4.66 -7.62 14.21
CA SER A 36 3.91 -8.08 13.04
C SER A 36 2.63 -7.26 12.84
N PHE A 37 1.89 -6.98 13.91
CA PHE A 37 0.71 -6.14 13.83
C PHE A 37 1.04 -4.71 13.38
N ALA A 38 2.12 -4.12 13.88
CA ALA A 38 2.54 -2.77 13.48
C ALA A 38 2.94 -2.72 11.99
N LEU A 39 3.62 -3.76 11.50
CA LEU A 39 3.95 -3.90 10.07
C LEU A 39 2.69 -4.03 9.21
N GLU A 40 1.73 -4.86 9.60
CA GLU A 40 0.44 -4.97 8.89
C GLU A 40 -0.33 -3.64 8.85
N GLN A 41 -0.32 -2.87 9.94
CA GLN A 41 -0.93 -1.53 9.95
C GLN A 41 -0.17 -0.56 9.04
N LEU A 42 1.15 -0.66 8.96
CA LEU A 42 1.96 0.16 8.06
C LEU A 42 1.64 -0.15 6.59
N GLU A 43 1.56 -1.42 6.23
CA GLU A 43 1.20 -1.88 4.88
C GLU A 43 -0.24 -1.51 4.50
N ALA A 44 -1.18 -1.61 5.45
CA ALA A 44 -2.57 -1.20 5.21
C ALA A 44 -2.72 0.31 4.95
N ASN A 45 -1.76 1.12 5.43
CA ASN A 45 -1.75 2.57 5.30
C ASN A 45 -0.66 3.08 4.36
N SER A 46 0.04 2.20 3.63
CA SER A 46 1.01 2.64 2.63
C SER A 46 0.28 3.47 1.58
N GLY A 47 0.85 4.63 1.26
CA GLY A 47 0.30 5.55 0.26
C GLY A 47 0.10 4.87 -1.10
N PRO A 48 -0.69 5.49 -2.00
CA PRO A 48 -0.83 5.04 -3.37
C PRO A 48 0.55 4.78 -3.98
N ALA A 49 0.71 3.65 -4.68
CA ALA A 49 1.95 3.38 -5.39
C ALA A 49 2.21 4.50 -6.41
N GLU A 50 3.38 5.14 -6.35
CA GLU A 50 3.75 6.15 -7.33
C GLU A 50 3.99 5.48 -8.70
N VAL A 51 3.17 5.84 -9.69
CA VAL A 51 3.33 5.36 -11.06
C VAL A 51 4.40 6.23 -11.74
N SER A 52 5.61 5.70 -11.86
CA SER A 52 6.72 6.36 -12.56
C SER A 52 6.78 5.91 -14.02
N GLU A 53 6.96 6.86 -14.94
CA GLU A 53 7.20 6.54 -16.34
C GLU A 53 8.65 6.09 -16.54
N LEU A 54 8.82 4.93 -17.17
CA LEU A 54 10.14 4.40 -17.52
C LEU A 54 10.63 5.09 -18.81
N THR A 55 11.43 6.14 -18.66
CA THR A 55 12.01 6.88 -19.79
C THR A 55 13.33 6.30 -20.29
N GLY A 56 13.92 5.36 -19.54
CA GLY A 56 15.22 4.77 -19.84
C GLY A 56 15.56 3.57 -18.94
N PRO A 57 16.63 2.82 -19.27
CA PRO A 57 17.07 1.67 -18.50
C PRO A 57 17.55 2.02 -17.09
N ASP A 58 18.09 3.23 -16.92
CA ASP A 58 18.52 3.83 -15.66
C ASP A 58 17.36 3.99 -14.67
N VAL A 59 16.21 4.48 -15.14
CA VAL A 59 15.00 4.63 -14.31
C VAL A 59 14.43 3.27 -13.90
N MET A 60 14.55 2.27 -14.77
CA MET A 60 14.13 0.90 -14.46
C MET A 60 14.99 0.29 -13.35
N GLU A 61 16.31 0.45 -13.42
CA GLU A 61 17.20 -0.05 -12.37
C GLU A 61 16.97 0.67 -11.04
N GLU A 62 16.84 2.00 -11.04
CA GLU A 62 16.62 2.76 -9.80
C GLU A 62 15.30 2.37 -9.11
N LYS A 63 14.21 2.22 -9.87
CA LYS A 63 12.88 2.00 -9.31
C LYS A 63 12.54 0.53 -9.10
N CYS A 64 13.11 -0.38 -9.87
CA CYS A 64 12.74 -1.79 -9.85
C CYS A 64 13.81 -2.74 -9.31
N ALA A 65 15.11 -2.37 -9.28
CA ALA A 65 16.15 -3.32 -8.83
C ALA A 65 16.09 -3.60 -7.32
N SER A 66 15.58 -2.66 -6.52
CA SER A 66 15.41 -2.85 -5.07
C SER A 66 14.15 -3.62 -4.69
N ALA A 67 13.22 -3.81 -5.62
CA ALA A 67 11.95 -4.47 -5.37
C ALA A 67 12.08 -5.99 -5.61
N ALA A 68 11.46 -6.79 -4.75
CA ALA A 68 11.38 -8.24 -4.96
C ALA A 68 10.60 -8.60 -6.25
N ILE A 69 9.59 -7.79 -6.57
CA ILE A 69 8.76 -7.90 -7.78
C ILE A 69 8.50 -6.49 -8.31
N CYS A 70 8.69 -6.29 -9.62
CA CYS A 70 8.38 -5.06 -10.34
C CYS A 70 7.37 -5.32 -11.44
N PHE A 71 6.25 -4.60 -11.42
CA PHE A 71 5.22 -4.66 -12.44
C PHE A 71 5.48 -3.60 -13.51
N VAL A 72 5.58 -4.04 -14.76
CA VAL A 72 5.72 -3.14 -15.91
C VAL A 72 4.50 -3.31 -16.81
N SER A 73 3.80 -2.20 -17.07
CA SER A 73 2.67 -2.16 -17.98
C SER A 73 3.00 -1.31 -19.20
N PHE A 74 2.82 -1.87 -20.39
CA PHE A 74 2.92 -1.12 -21.64
C PHE A 74 1.57 -0.49 -21.95
N LEU A 75 1.56 0.84 -22.08
CA LEU A 75 0.38 1.59 -22.52
C LEU A 75 0.47 1.82 -24.03
N PRO A 76 -0.68 1.91 -24.74
CA PRO A 76 -0.69 2.24 -26.16
C PRO A 76 -0.01 3.59 -26.43
N ASP A 77 0.59 3.71 -27.61
CA ASP A 77 1.24 4.96 -28.01
C ASP A 77 0.23 6.13 -28.03
N ILE A 78 0.73 7.33 -27.76
CA ILE A 78 -0.08 8.54 -27.74
C ILE A 78 -0.66 8.87 -29.13
N LEU A 79 -0.01 8.43 -30.21
CA LEU A 79 -0.48 8.65 -31.57
C LEU A 79 -1.67 7.75 -31.94
N ASP A 80 -1.78 6.57 -31.32
CA ASP A 80 -2.87 5.63 -31.58
C ASP A 80 -4.11 5.92 -30.73
N SER A 81 -3.90 6.24 -29.45
CA SER A 81 -4.97 6.34 -28.46
C SER A 81 -5.26 7.77 -27.98
N LYS A 82 -4.44 8.74 -28.39
CA LYS A 82 -4.41 10.11 -27.88
C LYS A 82 -4.13 10.16 -26.37
N ALA A 83 -3.97 11.38 -25.85
CA ALA A 83 -3.80 11.59 -24.40
C ALA A 83 -4.99 11.01 -23.60
N GLU A 84 -6.20 11.05 -24.16
CA GLU A 84 -7.40 10.55 -23.50
C GLU A 84 -7.36 9.02 -23.29
N GLY A 85 -6.92 8.25 -24.28
CA GLY A 85 -6.80 6.80 -24.15
C GLY A 85 -5.75 6.42 -23.11
N ARG A 86 -4.56 7.04 -23.17
CA ARG A 86 -3.49 6.83 -22.19
C ARG A 86 -3.93 7.15 -20.76
N ASN A 87 -4.60 8.29 -20.55
CA ASN A 87 -5.06 8.69 -19.21
C ASN A 87 -6.09 7.70 -18.64
N LYS A 88 -6.99 7.16 -19.47
CA LYS A 88 -7.93 6.11 -19.03
C LYS A 88 -7.22 4.84 -18.55
N TYR A 89 -6.14 4.44 -19.22
CA TYR A 89 -5.32 3.31 -18.77
C TYR A 89 -4.58 3.61 -17.47
N LEU A 90 -4.04 4.82 -17.31
CA LEU A 90 -3.41 5.25 -16.05
C LEU A 90 -4.42 5.25 -14.89
N GLU A 91 -5.62 5.79 -15.09
CA GLU A 91 -6.69 5.77 -14.09
C GLU A 91 -7.08 4.33 -13.71
N LEU A 92 -7.16 3.43 -14.70
CA LEU A 92 -7.44 2.02 -14.45
C LEU A 92 -6.33 1.39 -13.60
N LEU A 93 -5.06 1.59 -13.95
CA LEU A 93 -3.92 1.05 -13.20
C LEU A 93 -3.89 1.58 -11.77
N LEU A 94 -4.11 2.89 -11.58
CA LEU A 94 -4.22 3.50 -10.26
C LEU A 94 -5.40 2.92 -9.46
N SER A 95 -6.56 2.71 -10.10
CA SER A 95 -7.73 2.14 -9.43
C SER A 95 -7.49 0.69 -8.95
N VAL A 96 -6.72 -0.08 -9.73
CA VAL A 96 -6.33 -1.45 -9.37
C VAL A 96 -5.30 -1.43 -8.23
N ALA A 97 -4.29 -0.56 -8.32
CA ALA A 97 -3.30 -0.39 -7.25
C ALA A 97 -3.98 0.01 -5.91
N GLU A 98 -4.94 0.93 -5.96
CA GLU A 98 -5.72 1.35 -4.79
C GLU A 98 -6.56 0.20 -4.21
N LYS A 99 -7.20 -0.60 -5.08
CA LYS A 99 -8.03 -1.73 -4.65
C LYS A 99 -7.23 -2.87 -4.04
N PHE A 100 -5.98 -3.06 -4.48
CA PHE A 100 -5.15 -4.22 -4.13
C PHE A 100 -3.90 -3.85 -3.29
N LYS A 101 -3.90 -2.73 -2.58
CA LYS A 101 -2.79 -2.28 -1.70
C LYS A 101 -2.22 -3.37 -0.79
N LYS A 102 -3.10 -4.19 -0.19
CA LYS A 102 -2.71 -5.26 0.74
C LYS A 102 -2.14 -6.51 0.07
N SER A 103 -2.40 -6.70 -1.22
CA SER A 103 -1.99 -7.91 -1.93
C SER A 103 -1.78 -7.56 -3.41
N PRO A 104 -0.58 -7.08 -3.76
CA PRO A 104 -0.29 -6.61 -5.12
C PRO A 104 -0.34 -7.73 -6.16
N TYR A 105 -0.20 -9.00 -5.73
CA TYR A 105 -0.35 -10.17 -6.58
C TYR A 105 -0.85 -11.37 -5.80
N ARG A 106 -1.54 -12.29 -6.49
CA ARG A 106 -1.96 -13.58 -5.96
C ARG A 106 -1.21 -14.68 -6.69
N GLN A 107 -0.39 -15.45 -5.97
CA GLN A 107 0.15 -16.70 -6.50
C GLN A 107 -0.89 -17.80 -6.35
N VAL A 108 -1.21 -18.49 -7.44
CA VAL A 108 -1.98 -19.75 -7.39
C VAL A 108 -0.96 -20.86 -7.24
N SER A 109 -0.84 -21.44 -6.05
CA SER A 109 -0.11 -22.70 -5.89
C SER A 109 -0.98 -23.81 -6.44
N ALA A 110 -0.45 -24.57 -7.39
CA ALA A 110 -1.02 -25.85 -7.82
C ALA A 110 -0.88 -26.90 -6.71
#